data_AF-A0A0M0G582-F1
#
_entry.id   AF-A0A0M0G582-F1
#
_cell.length_a   1.000
_cell.length_b   1.000
_cell.length_c   1.000
_cell.angle_alpha   90.00
_cell.angle_beta   90.00
_cell.angle_gamma   90.00
#
_symmetry.space_group_name_H-M   'P 1'
#
loop_
_entity.id
_entity.type
_entity.pdbx_description
1 polymer ?
#
loop_
_entity_poly.entity_id
_entity_poly.type
_entity_poly.pdbx_seq_one_letter_code
_entity_poly.pdbx_strand_id
1 'polypeptide(L)'
;MRKRSWLPALVMIPLLAACNQGIANGDKEVTPEMDNVISTAIVEHNEPKFEKTDEQFEVHKIYGTKEGNGTIDVYLYTLYEGYHLATGDDIQAGASLPAHIQLKDEGNRYTVVKYEEPDDGSTHQSSLESMFPKKLAKKAMKDEGSAAGLDQDMKKKVHAWLEEG
;
A
#
# COMPACT_ATOMS: atom_id res chain seq x y z
N MET A 1 14.93 -62.30 -31.45
CA MET A 1 14.86 -60.95 -32.06
C MET A 1 13.71 -60.18 -31.43
N ARG A 2 14.04 -59.00 -30.88
CA ARG A 2 13.26 -57.89 -30.28
C ARG A 2 11.81 -58.12 -29.82
N LYS A 3 11.60 -58.15 -28.49
CA LYS A 3 10.30 -57.88 -27.85
C LYS A 3 10.06 -56.37 -27.82
N ARG A 4 8.89 -55.95 -28.31
CA ARG A 4 8.45 -54.56 -28.49
C ARG A 4 7.81 -54.12 -27.17
N SER A 5 8.48 -53.25 -26.41
CA SER A 5 7.97 -52.71 -25.15
C SER A 5 7.07 -51.51 -25.45
N TRP A 6 5.81 -51.59 -25.03
CA TRP A 6 4.83 -50.50 -25.09
C TRP A 6 4.83 -49.85 -23.71
N LEU A 7 5.33 -48.61 -23.60
CA LEU A 7 5.06 -47.76 -22.44
C LEU A 7 3.79 -46.95 -22.71
N PRO A 8 2.79 -46.96 -21.82
CA PRO A 8 1.68 -46.02 -21.91
C PRO A 8 2.15 -44.62 -21.47
N ALA A 9 1.85 -43.61 -22.29
CA ALA A 9 2.06 -42.22 -21.93
C ALA A 9 1.06 -41.81 -20.84
N LEU A 10 1.57 -41.60 -19.62
CA LEU A 10 0.79 -41.10 -18.49
C LEU A 10 0.54 -39.60 -18.72
N VAL A 11 -0.66 -39.23 -19.17
CA VAL A 11 -1.08 -37.84 -19.28
C VAL A 11 -1.34 -37.33 -17.86
N MET A 12 -0.37 -36.60 -17.31
CA MET A 12 -0.50 -35.90 -16.03
C MET A 12 -1.35 -34.65 -16.28
N ILE A 13 -2.60 -34.66 -15.83
CA ILE A 13 -3.49 -33.49 -15.85
C ILE A 13 -3.03 -32.58 -14.68
N PRO A 14 -2.49 -31.37 -14.93
CA PRO A 14 -2.23 -30.45 -13.85
C PRO A 14 -3.58 -29.93 -13.32
N LEU A 15 -3.94 -30.35 -12.11
CA LEU A 15 -4.97 -29.70 -11.31
C LEU A 15 -4.47 -28.29 -10.96
N LEU A 16 -4.90 -27.29 -11.73
CA LEU A 16 -4.77 -25.90 -11.32
C LEU A 16 -5.67 -25.69 -10.11
N ALA A 17 -5.10 -25.89 -8.91
CA ALA A 17 -5.68 -25.40 -7.68
C ALA A 17 -5.70 -23.87 -7.78
N ALA A 18 -6.85 -23.32 -8.15
CA ALA A 18 -7.13 -21.91 -7.94
C ALA A 18 -7.16 -21.69 -6.42
N CYS A 19 -6.02 -21.31 -5.85
CA CYS A 19 -5.97 -20.82 -4.48
C CYS A 19 -6.88 -19.60 -4.41
N ASN A 20 -8.02 -19.75 -3.73
CA ASN A 20 -8.85 -18.63 -3.32
C ASN A 20 -8.08 -17.85 -2.24
N GLN A 21 -7.10 -17.04 -2.65
CA GLN A 21 -6.28 -16.24 -1.75
C GLN A 21 -7.18 -15.17 -1.12
N GLY A 22 -7.56 -15.40 0.14
CA GLY A 22 -8.27 -14.43 0.96
C GLY A 22 -7.39 -13.24 1.30
N ILE A 23 -7.99 -12.22 1.90
CA ILE A 23 -7.24 -11.04 2.39
C ILE A 23 -6.39 -11.46 3.58
N ALA A 24 -5.08 -11.28 3.46
CA ALA A 24 -4.13 -11.49 4.55
C ALA A 24 -4.00 -10.23 5.41
N ASN A 25 -3.44 -10.39 6.62
CA ASN A 25 -3.24 -9.25 7.52
C ASN A 25 -2.01 -8.45 7.08
N GLY A 26 -2.19 -7.14 6.86
CA GLY A 26 -1.17 -6.24 6.31
C GLY A 26 0.14 -6.28 7.09
N ASP A 27 0.04 -6.17 8.42
CA ASP A 27 1.19 -6.14 9.33
C ASP A 27 2.03 -7.43 9.35
N LYS A 28 1.54 -8.53 8.75
CA LYS A 28 2.22 -9.84 8.79
C LYS A 28 2.87 -10.24 7.47
N GLU A 29 2.34 -9.74 6.36
CA GLU A 29 2.74 -10.19 5.02
C GLU A 29 3.55 -9.15 4.24
N VAL A 30 3.59 -7.90 4.69
CA VAL A 30 4.38 -6.86 4.03
C VAL A 30 5.83 -6.96 4.48
N THR A 31 6.72 -7.20 3.52
CA THR A 31 8.17 -7.25 3.76
C THR A 31 8.74 -5.83 3.87
N PRO A 32 9.93 -5.65 4.48
CA PRO A 32 10.59 -4.33 4.53
C PRO A 32 10.86 -3.73 3.15
N GLU A 33 11.06 -4.56 2.14
CA GLU A 33 11.24 -4.09 0.77
C GLU A 33 9.93 -3.53 0.18
N MET A 34 8.81 -4.24 0.38
CA MET A 34 7.50 -3.77 -0.03
C MET A 34 7.13 -2.47 0.70
N ASP A 35 7.38 -2.41 2.00
CA ASP A 35 7.16 -1.22 2.84
C ASP A 35 7.90 -0.01 2.28
N ASN A 36 9.19 -0.16 1.96
CA ASN A 36 9.98 0.91 1.37
C ASN A 36 9.46 1.36 -0.03
N VAL A 37 9.04 0.40 -0.86
CA VAL A 37 8.44 0.71 -2.17
C VAL A 37 7.11 1.45 -2.02
N ILE A 38 6.29 1.07 -1.04
CA ILE A 38 5.04 1.74 -0.69
C ILE A 38 5.31 3.16 -0.20
N SER A 39 6.21 3.32 0.78
CA SER A 39 6.63 4.63 1.31
C SER A 39 7.08 5.57 0.21
N THR A 40 7.97 5.09 -0.67
CA THR A 40 8.46 5.88 -1.81
C THR A 40 7.31 6.31 -2.71
N ALA A 41 6.41 5.39 -3.03
CA ALA A 41 5.28 5.70 -3.90
C ALA A 41 4.27 6.68 -3.29
N ILE A 42 4.06 6.66 -1.97
CA ILE A 42 3.20 7.64 -1.28
C ILE A 42 3.80 9.03 -1.41
N VAL A 43 5.11 9.18 -1.19
CA VAL A 43 5.80 10.47 -1.33
C VAL A 43 5.75 10.95 -2.77
N GLU A 44 6.17 10.12 -3.74
CA GLU A 44 6.18 10.48 -5.17
C GLU A 44 4.78 10.83 -5.71
N HIS A 45 3.73 10.18 -5.19
CA HIS A 45 2.36 10.45 -5.58
C HIS A 45 1.85 11.81 -5.06
N ASN A 46 2.26 12.20 -3.85
CA ASN A 46 1.76 13.40 -3.18
C ASN A 46 2.61 14.64 -3.40
N GLU A 47 3.94 14.52 -3.51
CA GLU A 47 4.86 15.65 -3.70
C GLU A 47 4.42 16.65 -4.78
N PRO A 48 4.02 16.23 -6.01
CA PRO A 48 3.61 17.19 -7.04
C PRO A 48 2.23 17.85 -6.80
N LYS A 49 1.44 17.37 -5.83
CA LYS A 49 0.10 17.89 -5.53
C LYS A 49 0.12 19.06 -4.54
N PHE A 50 1.20 19.22 -3.79
CA PHE A 50 1.31 20.18 -2.70
C PHE A 50 2.38 21.24 -2.94
N GLU A 51 2.35 22.29 -2.12
CA GLU A 51 3.42 23.28 -2.10
C GLU A 51 4.73 22.65 -1.65
N LYS A 52 5.84 23.14 -2.22
CA LYS A 52 7.16 22.63 -1.88
C LYS A 52 7.55 23.04 -0.45
N THR A 53 7.95 22.07 0.34
CA THR A 53 8.47 22.26 1.71
C THR A 53 9.97 21.96 1.80
N ASP A 54 10.59 22.14 2.97
CA ASP A 54 12.01 21.80 3.17
C ASP A 54 12.21 20.29 3.24
N GLU A 55 11.28 19.59 3.88
CA GLU A 55 11.25 18.13 3.99
C GLU A 55 9.81 17.63 3.95
N GLN A 56 9.61 16.40 3.45
CA GLN A 56 8.32 15.71 3.49
C GLN A 56 8.45 14.32 4.11
N PHE A 57 7.45 13.96 4.90
CA PHE A 57 7.37 12.67 5.55
C PHE A 57 6.08 11.97 5.18
N GLU A 58 6.14 10.64 5.17
CA GLU A 58 4.95 9.80 5.17
C GLU A 58 5.00 8.82 6.34
N VAL A 59 3.83 8.46 6.85
CA VAL A 59 3.62 7.25 7.63
C VAL A 59 2.33 6.61 7.15
N HIS A 60 2.22 5.28 7.29
CA HIS A 60 1.06 4.57 6.79
C HIS A 60 0.70 3.37 7.66
N LYS A 61 -0.54 2.91 7.50
CA LYS A 61 -1.11 1.74 8.17
C LYS A 61 -1.66 0.78 7.14
N ILE A 62 -1.19 -0.46 7.16
CA ILE A 62 -1.60 -1.47 6.19
C ILE A 62 -2.75 -2.30 6.77
N TYR A 63 -3.92 -2.24 6.14
CA TYR A 63 -5.09 -2.98 6.60
C TYR A 63 -5.10 -4.45 6.18
N GLY A 64 -4.53 -4.73 5.01
CA GLY A 64 -4.51 -6.07 4.43
C GLY A 64 -3.89 -6.09 3.06
N THR A 65 -3.43 -7.28 2.68
CA THR A 65 -2.92 -7.56 1.34
C THR A 65 -3.74 -8.66 0.69
N LYS A 66 -3.74 -8.69 -0.64
CA LYS A 66 -4.33 -9.77 -1.41
C LYS A 66 -3.47 -10.04 -2.63
N GLU A 67 -2.93 -11.25 -2.71
CA GLU A 67 -2.23 -11.71 -3.88
C GLU A 67 -3.21 -12.25 -4.92
N GLY A 68 -2.87 -12.04 -6.20
CA GLY A 68 -3.63 -12.59 -7.31
C GLY A 68 -3.13 -12.07 -8.65
N ASN A 69 -3.23 -12.90 -9.69
CA ASN A 69 -2.90 -12.52 -11.07
C ASN A 69 -1.47 -11.94 -11.26
N GLY A 70 -0.50 -12.40 -10.45
CA GLY A 70 0.88 -11.92 -10.51
C GLY A 70 1.10 -10.53 -9.90
N THR A 71 0.15 -10.05 -9.10
CA THR A 71 0.22 -8.78 -8.38
C THR A 71 -0.21 -8.95 -6.93
N ILE A 72 0.12 -7.96 -6.10
CA ILE A 72 -0.24 -7.87 -4.70
C ILE A 72 -1.02 -6.57 -4.52
N ASP A 73 -2.31 -6.67 -4.24
CA ASP A 73 -3.13 -5.54 -3.82
C ASP A 73 -2.80 -5.22 -2.36
N VAL A 74 -2.50 -3.97 -2.06
CA VAL A 74 -2.21 -3.44 -0.72
C VAL A 74 -3.25 -2.38 -0.40
N TYR A 75 -4.00 -2.61 0.68
CA TYR A 75 -5.05 -1.70 1.15
C TYR A 75 -4.55 -1.00 2.42
N LEU A 76 -4.40 0.31 2.38
CA LEU A 76 -3.73 1.06 3.44
C LEU A 76 -4.41 2.41 3.72
N TYR A 77 -3.99 3.02 4.82
CA TYR A 77 -4.24 4.41 5.15
C TYR A 77 -2.91 5.15 5.16
N THR A 78 -2.86 6.34 4.59
CA THR A 78 -1.64 7.15 4.45
C THR A 78 -1.79 8.48 5.17
N LEU A 79 -0.71 8.93 5.79
CA LEU A 79 -0.54 10.30 6.27
C LEU A 79 0.76 10.83 5.67
N TYR A 80 0.64 11.82 4.81
CA TYR A 80 1.74 12.53 4.17
C TYR A 80 1.71 13.98 4.63
N GLU A 81 2.85 14.51 5.09
CA GLU A 81 2.94 15.88 5.60
C GLU A 81 4.30 16.51 5.23
N GLY A 82 4.27 17.80 4.93
CA GLY A 82 5.45 18.60 4.59
C GLY A 82 5.71 19.70 5.62
N TYR A 83 7.00 19.97 5.87
CA TYR A 83 7.48 20.83 6.94
C TYR A 83 8.59 21.78 6.48
N HIS A 84 8.69 22.95 7.13
CA HIS A 84 9.83 23.86 7.00
C HIS A 84 10.62 23.91 8.30
N LEU A 85 11.95 23.96 8.21
CA LEU A 85 12.82 24.13 9.38
C LEU A 85 12.48 25.41 10.16
N ALA A 86 12.10 26.46 9.44
CA ALA A 86 11.75 27.76 10.02
C ALA A 86 10.49 27.74 10.89
N THR A 87 9.58 26.78 10.65
CA THR A 87 8.29 26.67 11.36
C THR A 87 8.22 25.42 12.25
N GLY A 88 9.27 24.61 12.31
CA GLY A 88 9.33 23.44 13.19
C GLY A 88 8.31 22.37 12.81
N ASP A 89 7.46 21.99 13.77
CA ASP A 89 6.44 20.95 13.63
C ASP A 89 5.08 21.47 13.12
N ASP A 90 5.02 22.73 12.67
CA ASP A 90 3.84 23.25 11.98
C ASP A 90 3.71 22.61 10.59
N ILE A 91 2.60 21.91 10.34
CA ILE A 91 2.28 21.28 9.05
C ILE A 91 2.05 22.35 7.97
N GLN A 92 2.77 22.26 6.86
CA GLN A 92 2.70 23.22 5.75
C GLN A 92 1.95 22.67 4.53
N ALA A 93 2.00 21.35 4.36
CA ALA A 93 1.34 20.61 3.30
C ALA A 93 0.93 19.24 3.84
N GLY A 94 -0.13 18.62 3.31
CA GLY A 94 -0.41 17.25 3.68
C GLY A 94 -1.68 16.64 3.11
N ALA A 95 -1.70 15.31 3.14
CA ALA A 95 -2.83 14.44 2.78
C ALA A 95 -2.99 13.35 3.85
N SER A 96 -4.24 13.02 4.17
CA SER A 96 -4.57 11.94 5.11
C SER A 96 -5.76 11.16 4.56
N LEU A 97 -5.47 10.09 3.83
CA LEU A 97 -6.48 9.39 3.05
C LEU A 97 -6.20 7.88 2.95
N PRO A 98 -7.24 7.04 2.79
CA PRO A 98 -7.09 5.67 2.34
C PRO A 98 -6.46 5.60 0.95
N ALA A 99 -5.62 4.60 0.70
CA ALA A 99 -5.03 4.34 -0.60
C ALA A 99 -5.05 2.85 -0.94
N HIS A 100 -5.14 2.56 -2.24
CA HIS A 100 -4.97 1.22 -2.80
C HIS A 100 -3.74 1.22 -3.71
N ILE A 101 -2.74 0.41 -3.36
CA ILE A 101 -1.51 0.26 -4.12
C ILE A 101 -1.43 -1.17 -4.65
N GLN A 102 -1.16 -1.32 -5.94
CA GLN A 102 -0.92 -2.63 -6.54
C GLN A 102 0.58 -2.77 -6.81
N LEU A 103 1.19 -3.77 -6.20
CA LEU A 103 2.57 -4.14 -6.41
C LEU A 103 2.67 -5.29 -7.42
N LYS A 104 3.74 -5.30 -8.20
CA LYS A 104 4.14 -6.43 -9.02
C LYS A 104 5.50 -6.94 -8.56
N ASP A 105 5.57 -8.23 -8.29
CA ASP A 105 6.81 -8.93 -8.00
C ASP A 105 7.56 -9.21 -9.33
N GLU A 106 8.75 -8.66 -9.46
CA GLU A 106 9.65 -8.87 -10.61
C GLU A 106 10.75 -9.91 -10.30
N GLY A 107 10.63 -10.64 -9.19
CA GLY A 107 11.51 -11.73 -8.74
C GLY A 107 12.70 -11.27 -7.89
N ASN A 108 13.20 -10.06 -8.12
CA ASN A 108 14.27 -9.44 -7.32
C ASN A 108 13.88 -8.09 -6.71
N ARG A 109 12.70 -7.58 -7.06
CA ARG A 109 12.19 -6.29 -6.61
C ARG A 109 10.68 -6.20 -6.76
N TYR A 110 10.09 -5.29 -6.01
CA TYR A 110 8.70 -4.87 -6.21
C TYR A 110 8.62 -3.57 -7.00
N THR A 111 7.57 -3.44 -7.81
CA THR A 111 7.23 -2.19 -8.51
C THR A 111 5.77 -1.84 -8.28
N VAL A 112 5.48 -0.55 -8.14
CA VAL A 112 4.09 -0.06 -8.11
C VAL A 112 3.57 0.01 -9.54
N VAL A 113 2.49 -0.73 -9.81
CA VAL A 113 1.80 -0.72 -11.10
C VAL A 113 0.47 0.02 -11.04
N LYS A 114 0.00 0.35 -9.84
CA LYS A 114 -1.23 1.11 -9.61
C LYS A 114 -1.17 1.83 -8.26
N TYR A 115 -1.65 3.06 -8.22
CA TYR A 115 -1.90 3.84 -7.01
C TYR A 115 -3.25 4.54 -7.18
N GLU A 116 -4.18 4.33 -6.26
CA GLU A 116 -5.52 4.93 -6.29
C GLU A 116 -5.90 5.48 -4.91
N GLU A 117 -6.56 6.64 -4.92
CA GLU A 117 -7.20 7.28 -3.76
C GLU A 117 -8.71 7.38 -4.04
N PRO A 118 -9.57 7.40 -3.00
CA PRO A 118 -10.98 7.67 -3.20
C PRO A 118 -11.19 9.09 -3.75
N ASP A 119 -12.26 9.28 -4.50
CA ASP A 119 -12.68 10.61 -4.97
C ASP A 119 -12.98 11.54 -3.78
N ASP A 120 -12.99 12.85 -4.02
CA ASP A 120 -13.38 13.83 -3.00
C ASP A 120 -14.90 14.04 -2.92
N GLY A 121 -15.34 14.61 -1.80
CA GLY A 121 -16.70 15.13 -1.65
C GLY A 121 -17.78 14.05 -1.61
N SER A 122 -18.90 14.27 -2.31
CA SER A 122 -20.09 13.41 -2.20
C SER A 122 -19.90 11.98 -2.74
N THR A 123 -18.90 11.74 -3.58
CA THR A 123 -18.60 10.42 -4.16
C THR A 123 -17.58 9.62 -3.36
N HIS A 124 -16.92 10.25 -2.39
CA HIS A 124 -15.82 9.68 -1.59
C HIS A 124 -16.12 8.29 -1.01
N GLN A 125 -17.26 8.16 -0.33
CA GLN A 125 -17.64 6.87 0.25
C GLN A 125 -17.82 5.79 -0.83
N SER A 126 -18.47 6.13 -1.94
CA SER A 126 -18.74 5.17 -3.00
C SER A 126 -17.48 4.73 -3.75
N SER A 127 -16.53 5.64 -3.99
CA SER A 127 -15.23 5.31 -4.56
C SER A 127 -14.43 4.41 -3.62
N LEU A 128 -14.37 4.72 -2.32
CA LEU A 128 -13.67 3.90 -1.34
C LEU A 128 -14.24 2.48 -1.26
N GLU A 129 -15.57 2.34 -1.22
CA GLU A 129 -16.24 1.03 -1.20
C GLU A 129 -16.02 0.22 -2.50
N SER A 130 -15.74 0.88 -3.62
CA SER A 130 -15.43 0.22 -4.89
C SER A 130 -13.97 -0.23 -4.99
N MET A 131 -13.06 0.52 -4.36
CA MET A 131 -11.62 0.25 -4.36
C MET A 131 -11.23 -0.83 -3.34
N PHE A 132 -11.90 -0.86 -2.19
CA PHE A 132 -11.52 -1.71 -1.07
C PHE A 132 -12.49 -2.89 -0.89
N PRO A 133 -12.01 -4.04 -0.41
CA PRO A 133 -12.87 -5.08 0.12
C PRO A 133 -13.74 -4.51 1.25
N LYS A 134 -15.04 -4.84 1.25
CA LYS A 134 -16.06 -4.26 2.13
C LYS A 134 -15.67 -4.15 3.61
N LYS A 135 -14.95 -5.14 4.16
CA LYS A 135 -14.49 -5.10 5.56
C LYS A 135 -13.37 -4.07 5.79
N LEU A 136 -12.46 -3.91 4.83
CA LEU A 136 -11.36 -2.95 4.90
C LEU A 136 -11.85 -1.53 4.61
N ALA A 137 -12.77 -1.35 3.64
CA ALA A 137 -13.42 -0.05 3.39
C ALA A 137 -14.04 0.53 4.67
N LYS A 138 -14.75 -0.32 5.45
CA LYS A 138 -15.33 0.07 6.75
C LYS A 138 -14.30 0.45 7.81
N LYS A 139 -13.11 -0.16 7.78
CA LYS A 139 -12.02 0.20 8.68
C LYS A 139 -11.42 1.54 8.27
N ALA A 140 -11.14 1.72 6.98
CA ALA A 140 -10.62 2.95 6.40
C ALA A 140 -11.53 4.15 6.72
N MET A 141 -12.84 4.06 6.43
CA MET A 141 -13.81 5.12 6.75
C MET A 141 -13.85 5.48 8.24
N LYS A 142 -13.62 4.51 9.13
CA LYS A 142 -13.61 4.77 10.58
C LYS A 142 -12.36 5.55 10.99
N ASP A 143 -11.25 5.30 10.32
CA ASP A 143 -9.93 5.82 10.66
C ASP A 143 -9.69 7.24 10.09
N GLU A 144 -10.46 7.68 9.08
CA GLU A 144 -10.37 9.01 8.43
C GLU A 144 -10.44 10.17 9.41
N GLY A 145 -11.32 10.09 10.43
CA GLY A 145 -11.46 11.15 11.42
C GLY A 145 -10.29 11.30 12.40
N SER A 146 -9.32 10.39 12.35
CA SER A 146 -8.17 10.37 13.28
C SER A 146 -6.86 9.98 12.60
N ALA A 147 -6.74 10.18 11.28
CA ALA A 147 -5.56 9.79 10.50
C ALA A 147 -5.07 8.35 10.80
N ALA A 148 -6.01 7.43 11.06
CA ALA A 148 -5.74 6.06 11.52
C ALA A 148 -4.86 5.90 12.78
N GLY A 149 -4.64 6.98 13.54
CA GLY A 149 -3.77 7.05 14.72
C GLY A 149 -2.29 7.27 14.40
N LEU A 150 -1.98 7.72 13.18
CA LEU A 150 -0.61 7.84 12.66
C LEU A 150 0.15 9.09 13.16
N ASP A 151 -0.53 10.04 13.80
CA ASP A 151 0.06 11.32 14.22
C ASP A 151 1.31 11.15 15.11
N GLN A 152 1.32 10.11 15.96
CA GLN A 152 2.45 9.88 16.85
C GLN A 152 3.70 9.40 16.12
N ASP A 153 3.53 8.59 15.08
CA ASP A 153 4.67 8.09 14.30
C ASP A 153 5.20 9.17 13.37
N MET A 154 4.31 10.00 12.83
CA MET A 154 4.69 11.20 12.09
C MET A 154 5.51 12.17 12.96
N LYS A 155 5.01 12.52 14.14
CA LYS A 155 5.72 13.41 15.08
C LYS A 155 7.12 12.91 15.45
N LYS A 156 7.30 11.59 15.62
CA LYS A 156 8.63 11.02 15.87
C LYS A 156 9.58 11.27 14.70
N LYS A 157 9.14 11.06 13.46
CA LYS A 157 9.96 11.30 12.25
C LYS A 157 10.35 12.78 12.15
N VAL A 158 9.38 13.68 12.32
CA VAL A 158 9.59 15.13 12.23
C VAL A 158 10.53 15.63 13.32
N HIS A 159 10.34 15.21 14.56
CA HIS A 159 11.22 15.64 15.66
C HIS A 159 12.65 15.14 15.49
N ALA A 160 12.84 13.90 15.01
CA ALA A 160 14.18 13.39 14.72
C ALA A 160 14.90 14.26 13.67
N TRP A 161 14.19 14.65 12.61
CA TRP A 161 14.72 15.55 11.59
C TRP A 161 15.04 16.95 12.12
N LEU A 162 14.16 17.52 12.96
CA LEU A 162 14.39 18.83 13.59
C LEU A 162 15.57 18.82 14.57
N GLU A 163 15.89 17.69 15.19
CA GLU A 163 17.06 17.53 16.07
C GLU A 163 18.38 17.37 15.28
N GLU A 164 18.32 16.95 14.02
CA GLU A 164 19.47 16.77 13.12
C GLU A 164 19.87 18.05 12.37
N GLY A 165 18.93 18.99 12.20
CA GLY A 165 19.11 20.27 11.48
C GLY A 165 19.65 21.42 12.34
#